data_AF-A0A813J807-F1
#
_entry.id   AF-A0A813J807-F1
#
_cell.length_a   1.000
_cell.length_b   1.000
_cell.length_c   1.000
_cell.angle_alpha   90.00
_cell.angle_beta   90.00
_cell.angle_gamma   90.00
#
_symmetry.space_group_name_H-M   'P 1'
#
loop_
_entity.id
_entity.type
_entity.pdbx_description
1 polymer ?
#
loop_
_entity_poly.entity_id
_entity_poly.type
_entity_poly.pdbx_seq_one_letter_code
_entity_poly.pdbx_strand_id
1 'polypeptide(L)'
;MSMFRKGDEIYVFYRMGKRCRPERKYMAVLDSRHGAYRPRTGMSEGWLPARVTVDQDASRRGGEVCVEYLWPHFYTMRGNLTDPDNGGEGPWTEWFQADMCRKKDKDEARLACPGLRMVSLFYQPELAILAFRWGGMNEIIPPSQWGETGSSVSDLFLESFIDMAVIPKIGYNFEVWTVYIEAPSDLAKMADMAHQVFGAQHPMRRAKKVCGMYFLYPTAFEEGCVPTMETGEDHGAALVDQKSLFRAMQAVERAGIPTRFPHPSGFYELLASKRWCYYMACVPHLRVPPTIAVPRMLIEQDINQAAEWGLATLEGVKRNQAVLRGEPLPKGGITQGVAKLSFSWEALDVKMWKDGKQGLK
;
A
#
# COMPACT_ATOMS: atom_id res chain seq x y z
N MET A 1 41.05 5.27 15.29
CA MET A 1 40.62 6.65 14.98
C MET A 1 39.11 6.63 14.80
N SER A 2 38.35 7.52 15.45
CA SER A 2 36.89 7.60 15.25
C SER A 2 36.59 8.08 13.83
N MET A 3 35.71 7.36 13.12
CA MET A 3 35.33 7.71 11.76
C MET A 3 34.38 8.91 11.76
N PHE A 4 33.56 9.05 12.81
CA PHE A 4 32.60 10.14 13.00
C PHE A 4 32.84 10.87 14.34
N ARG A 5 32.85 12.20 14.31
CA ARG A 5 33.08 13.07 15.48
C ARG A 5 31.83 13.84 15.83
N LYS A 6 31.66 14.18 17.11
CA LYS A 6 30.59 15.04 17.59
C LYS A 6 30.58 16.36 16.81
N GLY A 7 29.40 16.73 16.32
CA GLY A 7 29.19 17.92 15.49
C GLY A 7 29.30 17.68 13.99
N ASP A 8 29.80 16.53 13.54
CA ASP A 8 29.83 16.20 12.11
C ASP A 8 28.39 16.19 11.55
N GLU A 9 28.18 16.92 10.45
CA GLU A 9 26.96 16.79 9.64
C GLU A 9 27.10 15.59 8.70
N ILE A 10 26.13 14.69 8.76
CA ILE A 10 26.13 13.43 8.04
C ILE A 10 24.74 13.16 7.45
N TYR A 11 24.64 12.13 6.61
CA TYR A 11 23.38 11.48 6.28
C TYR A 11 23.29 10.13 6.98
N VAL A 12 22.10 9.79 7.45
CA VAL A 12 21.79 8.47 7.99
C VAL A 12 20.67 7.82 7.18
N PHE A 13 20.77 6.50 6.96
CA PHE A 13 19.71 5.77 6.28
C PHE A 13 18.58 5.45 7.25
N TYR A 14 17.53 6.26 7.21
CA TYR A 14 16.36 6.11 8.04
C TYR A 14 15.49 4.95 7.58
N ARG A 15 15.00 4.15 8.53
CA ARG A 15 14.01 3.08 8.29
C ARG A 15 12.95 3.08 9.38
N MET A 16 11.83 3.73 9.11
CA MET A 16 10.74 3.95 10.07
C MET A 16 10.29 2.67 10.78
N GLY A 17 10.13 1.56 10.05
CA GLY A 17 9.57 0.32 10.59
C GLY A 17 10.51 -0.49 11.50
N LYS A 18 11.83 -0.40 11.27
CA LYS A 18 12.84 -1.30 11.88
C LYS A 18 13.65 -0.70 13.01
N ARG A 19 13.90 0.61 12.98
CA ARG A 19 14.93 1.23 13.84
C ARG A 19 14.36 2.18 14.87
N CYS A 20 13.26 2.84 14.54
CA CYS A 20 12.58 3.65 15.51
C CYS A 20 11.97 2.78 16.60
N ARG A 21 12.02 3.27 17.83
CA ARG A 21 11.19 2.71 18.90
C ARG A 21 9.72 2.75 18.42
N PRO A 22 8.85 1.82 18.84
CA PRO A 22 7.46 1.77 18.38
C PRO A 22 6.72 3.12 18.51
N GLU A 23 6.99 3.85 19.58
CA GLU A 23 6.44 5.19 19.85
C GLU A 23 7.06 6.30 18.98
N ARG A 24 8.09 5.98 18.19
CA ARG A 24 8.89 6.92 17.38
C ARG A 24 8.84 6.69 15.86
N LYS A 25 7.80 6.03 15.34
CA LYS A 25 7.63 5.80 13.89
C LYS A 25 7.06 7.04 13.20
N TYR A 26 7.89 7.75 12.43
CA TYR A 26 7.49 8.99 11.76
C TYR A 26 7.89 9.03 10.29
N MET A 27 7.16 9.80 9.51
CA MET A 27 7.52 10.16 8.15
C MET A 27 8.24 11.50 8.16
N ALA A 28 9.34 11.59 7.44
CA ALA A 28 9.99 12.85 7.11
C ALA A 28 9.20 13.53 5.99
N VAL A 29 8.46 14.60 6.30
CA VAL A 29 7.57 15.28 5.33
C VAL A 29 8.22 16.53 4.76
N LEU A 30 7.93 16.84 3.49
CA LEU A 30 8.53 18.00 2.82
C LEU A 30 8.01 19.34 3.33
N ASP A 31 6.77 19.35 3.77
CA ASP A 31 6.07 20.52 4.29
C ASP A 31 5.07 20.02 5.34
N SER A 32 4.86 20.81 6.40
CA SER A 32 3.91 20.50 7.46
C SER A 32 2.53 20.06 6.95
N ARG A 33 2.05 20.62 5.84
CA ARG A 33 0.76 20.27 5.22
C ARG A 33 0.70 18.83 4.73
N HIS A 34 1.81 18.28 4.23
CA HIS A 34 1.87 16.88 3.79
C HIS A 34 1.79 15.90 4.97
N GLY A 35 2.16 16.33 6.17
CA GLY A 35 2.03 15.53 7.39
C GLY A 35 0.73 15.74 8.14
N ALA A 36 0.22 16.97 8.18
CA ALA A 36 -0.97 17.33 8.95
C ALA A 36 -2.29 16.95 8.24
N TYR A 37 -2.35 17.11 6.91
CA TYR A 37 -3.57 16.89 6.13
C TYR A 37 -3.58 15.54 5.41
N ARG A 38 -4.77 14.99 5.23
CA ARG A 38 -4.97 13.71 4.54
C ARG A 38 -5.19 13.89 3.03
N PRO A 39 -4.65 12.99 2.19
CA PRO A 39 -3.76 11.86 2.54
C PRO A 39 -2.37 12.33 2.98
N ARG A 40 -1.85 11.73 4.06
CA ARG A 40 -0.54 12.11 4.60
C ARG A 40 0.55 11.48 3.79
N THR A 41 1.56 12.26 3.44
CA THR A 41 2.62 11.85 2.52
C THR A 41 3.98 12.26 3.06
N GLY A 42 4.94 11.34 3.06
CA GLY A 42 6.31 11.63 3.45
C GLY A 42 7.27 10.48 3.21
N MET A 43 8.56 10.72 3.42
CA MET A 43 9.58 9.69 3.28
C MET A 43 9.62 8.83 4.55
N SER A 44 9.38 7.53 4.40
CA SER A 44 9.43 6.54 5.49
C SER A 44 10.73 5.76 5.53
N GLU A 45 11.43 5.64 4.40
CA GLU A 45 12.80 5.09 4.35
C GLU A 45 13.66 5.88 3.38
N GLY A 46 14.92 6.15 3.74
CA GLY A 46 15.84 6.90 2.88
C GLY A 46 16.92 7.65 3.66
N TRP A 47 17.84 8.28 2.93
CA TRP A 47 18.91 9.09 3.54
C TRP A 47 18.35 10.41 4.09
N LEU A 48 18.46 10.61 5.41
CA LEU A 48 18.08 11.84 6.11
C LEU A 48 19.31 12.60 6.61
N PRO A 49 19.30 13.94 6.57
CA PRO A 49 20.35 14.75 7.16
C PRO A 49 20.30 14.63 8.69
N ALA A 50 21.47 14.49 9.30
CA ALA A 50 21.62 14.34 10.74
C ALA A 50 22.95 14.96 11.23
N ARG A 51 23.07 15.12 12.54
CA ARG A 51 24.29 15.58 13.21
C ARG A 51 24.74 14.56 14.24
N VAL A 52 26.03 14.25 14.25
CA VAL A 52 26.61 13.34 15.25
C VAL A 52 26.60 14.01 16.62
N THR A 53 26.04 13.36 17.65
CA THR A 53 25.88 13.95 18.99
C THR A 53 26.97 13.53 19.97
N VAL A 54 27.64 12.41 19.70
CA VAL A 54 28.72 11.83 20.51
C VAL A 54 29.83 11.32 19.59
N ASP A 55 31.10 11.48 19.97
CA ASP A 55 32.21 10.88 19.22
C ASP A 55 32.04 9.37 19.10
N GLN A 56 32.19 8.83 17.90
CA GLN A 56 32.06 7.40 17.65
C GLN A 56 33.20 6.65 18.34
N ASP A 57 32.86 5.68 19.15
CA ASP A 57 33.80 4.79 19.82
C ASP A 57 33.60 3.35 19.34
N ALA A 58 34.56 2.82 18.58
CA ALA A 58 34.51 1.47 18.04
C ALA A 58 34.46 0.38 19.13
N SER A 59 34.89 0.69 20.36
CA SER A 59 34.85 -0.23 21.49
C SER A 59 33.50 -0.28 22.20
N ARG A 60 32.60 0.68 21.92
CA ARG A 60 31.29 0.80 22.55
C ARG A 60 30.19 0.56 21.54
N ARG A 61 29.16 -0.19 21.95
CA ARG A 61 27.95 -0.45 21.14
C ARG A 61 28.26 -0.92 19.71
N GLY A 62 29.31 -1.72 19.52
CA GLY A 62 29.71 -2.21 18.21
C GLY A 62 30.15 -1.12 17.21
N GLY A 63 30.51 0.08 17.68
CA GLY A 63 30.90 1.20 16.82
C GLY A 63 29.73 1.97 16.22
N GLU A 64 28.55 1.91 16.81
CA GLU A 64 27.41 2.73 16.41
C GLU A 64 27.68 4.23 16.52
N VAL A 65 27.00 5.01 15.68
CA VAL A 65 27.05 6.46 15.60
C VAL A 65 25.76 7.01 16.19
N CYS A 66 25.86 7.86 17.21
CA CYS A 66 24.70 8.55 17.79
C CYS A 66 24.42 9.83 17.01
N VAL A 67 23.20 10.00 16.52
CA VAL A 67 22.83 11.10 15.63
C VAL A 67 21.55 11.78 16.08
N GLU A 68 21.43 13.06 15.78
CA GLU A 68 20.21 13.86 15.87
C GLU A 68 19.74 14.23 14.46
N TYR A 69 18.47 13.99 14.14
CA TYR A 69 17.94 14.35 12.82
C TYR A 69 17.85 15.87 12.64
N LEU A 70 18.24 16.34 11.45
CA LEU A 70 18.15 17.75 11.07
C LEU A 70 16.91 18.06 10.20
N TRP A 71 16.02 17.09 10.04
CA TRP A 71 14.81 17.25 9.25
C TRP A 71 13.72 17.97 10.08
N PRO A 72 13.13 19.06 9.60
CA PRO A 72 12.29 19.98 10.40
C PRO A 72 10.88 19.44 10.69
N HIS A 73 10.41 18.47 9.91
CA HIS A 73 9.04 18.01 9.95
C HIS A 73 8.97 16.49 9.98
N PHE A 74 8.78 15.92 11.17
CA PHE A 74 8.43 14.52 11.35
C PHE A 74 6.97 14.42 11.81
N TYR A 75 6.21 13.57 11.13
CA TYR A 75 4.80 13.34 11.43
C TYR A 75 4.53 11.86 11.60
N THR A 76 3.68 11.50 12.57
CA THR A 76 3.21 10.12 12.67
C THR A 76 2.39 9.74 11.44
N MET A 77 2.11 8.45 11.24
CA MET A 77 1.11 8.00 10.26
C MET A 77 -0.27 8.66 10.48
N ARG A 78 -0.55 9.11 11.71
CA ARG A 78 -1.78 9.80 12.14
C ARG A 78 -1.69 11.34 12.08
N GLY A 79 -0.58 11.90 11.63
CA GLY A 79 -0.42 13.34 11.40
C GLY A 79 -0.19 14.18 12.65
N ASN A 80 0.25 13.53 13.73
CA ASN A 80 0.73 14.26 14.89
C ASN A 80 2.16 14.71 14.61
N LEU A 81 2.40 16.02 14.74
CA LEU A 81 3.75 16.58 14.66
C LEU A 81 4.55 16.10 15.87
N THR A 82 5.81 15.77 15.64
CA THR A 82 6.79 15.58 16.70
C THR A 82 7.15 16.93 17.29
N ASP A 83 6.63 17.28 18.46
CA ASP A 83 7.04 18.50 19.13
C ASP A 83 8.19 18.18 20.11
N PRO A 84 9.43 18.62 19.84
CA PRO A 84 10.51 18.51 20.81
C PRO A 84 10.28 19.37 22.07
N ASP A 85 9.38 20.37 22.03
CA ASP A 85 9.19 21.34 23.10
C ASP A 85 8.05 20.98 24.08
N ASN A 86 7.19 20.00 23.76
CA ASN A 86 6.08 19.56 24.63
C ASN A 86 6.47 18.52 25.70
N GLY A 87 7.63 18.70 26.36
CA GLY A 87 8.00 17.94 27.56
C GLY A 87 8.46 16.49 27.35
N GLY A 88 8.73 16.07 26.11
CA GLY A 88 9.23 14.74 25.77
C GLY A 88 10.74 14.72 25.48
N GLU A 89 11.53 14.19 26.43
CA GLU A 89 12.90 13.65 26.25
C GLU A 89 13.85 14.30 25.20
N GLY A 90 14.16 15.59 25.32
CA GLY A 90 15.37 16.18 24.72
C GLY A 90 15.55 16.07 23.20
N PRO A 91 16.76 16.39 22.67
CA PRO A 91 17.05 16.28 21.24
C PRO A 91 16.88 14.84 20.75
N TRP A 92 16.32 14.68 19.56
CA TRP A 92 15.89 13.41 18.99
C TRP A 92 17.08 12.57 18.57
N THR A 93 17.67 11.83 19.51
CA THR A 93 18.87 11.04 19.25
C THR A 93 18.61 9.55 19.01
N GLU A 94 19.21 8.99 17.97
CA GLU A 94 19.17 7.57 17.64
C GLU A 94 20.58 7.02 17.32
N TRP A 95 20.77 5.72 17.48
CA TRP A 95 22.04 5.04 17.24
C TRP A 95 21.99 4.22 15.95
N PHE A 96 22.97 4.45 15.08
CA PHE A 96 23.06 3.82 13.76
C PHE A 96 24.34 3.03 13.60
N GLN A 97 24.26 1.91 12.90
CA GLN A 97 25.45 1.20 12.44
C GLN A 97 26.23 2.10 11.46
N ALA A 98 27.56 2.04 11.51
CA ALA A 98 28.42 2.96 10.76
C ALA A 98 28.23 2.87 9.23
N ASP A 99 27.80 1.71 8.72
CA ASP A 99 27.48 1.48 7.30
C ASP A 99 26.18 2.16 6.85
N MET A 100 25.31 2.53 7.80
CA MET A 100 24.10 3.32 7.60
C MET A 100 24.36 4.82 7.75
N CYS A 101 25.62 5.25 7.90
CA CYS A 101 26.02 6.64 8.02
C CYS A 101 26.94 7.05 6.87
N ARG A 102 26.77 8.26 6.35
CA ARG A 102 27.62 8.85 5.30
C ARG A 102 28.00 10.26 5.66
N LYS A 103 29.28 10.60 5.54
CA LYS A 103 29.71 12.00 5.70
C LYS A 103 29.08 12.85 4.59
N LYS A 104 28.61 14.03 4.95
CA LYS A 104 28.16 15.03 3.98
C LYS A 104 29.38 15.52 3.20
N ASP A 105 29.34 15.46 1.88
CA ASP A 105 30.43 16.00 1.08
C ASP A 105 30.46 17.53 1.22
N LYS A 106 31.66 18.11 1.31
CA LYS A 106 31.82 19.56 1.55
C LYS A 106 31.26 20.37 0.39
N ASP A 107 31.24 19.80 -0.81
CA ASP A 107 30.72 20.44 -2.01
C ASP A 107 29.18 20.39 -2.09
N GLU A 108 28.51 19.48 -1.37
CA GLU A 108 27.03 19.44 -1.36
C GLU A 108 26.40 20.68 -0.72
N ALA A 109 27.08 21.27 0.27
CA ALA A 109 26.56 22.40 1.04
C ALA A 109 26.42 23.69 0.20
N ARG A 110 27.10 23.79 -0.95
CA ARG A 110 27.17 25.02 -1.77
C ARG A 110 26.05 25.16 -2.80
N LEU A 111 25.40 24.07 -3.19
CA LEU A 111 24.45 24.02 -4.31
C LEU A 111 22.99 23.76 -3.89
N ALA A 112 22.71 23.73 -2.59
CA ALA A 112 21.38 23.39 -2.10
C ALA A 112 20.37 24.53 -2.32
N CYS A 113 19.50 24.38 -3.33
CA CYS A 113 18.31 25.22 -3.52
C CYS A 113 17.53 25.33 -2.20
N PRO A 114 17.11 26.53 -1.75
CA PRO A 114 16.49 26.74 -0.44
C PRO A 114 15.31 25.82 -0.10
N GLY A 115 14.54 25.37 -1.11
CA GLY A 115 13.42 24.43 -0.93
C GLY A 115 13.76 22.94 -1.04
N LEU A 116 14.94 22.57 -1.55
CA LEU A 116 15.38 21.17 -1.73
C LEU A 116 16.50 20.77 -0.76
N ARG A 117 16.84 21.63 0.21
CA ARG A 117 17.92 21.39 1.20
C ARG A 117 17.74 20.12 2.04
N MET A 118 16.54 19.54 2.02
CA MET A 118 16.19 18.42 2.89
C MET A 118 16.70 17.09 2.33
N VAL A 119 16.88 17.00 1.01
CA VAL A 119 17.28 15.78 0.32
C VAL A 119 18.57 16.06 -0.45
N SER A 120 19.58 15.17 -0.35
CA SER A 120 20.82 15.37 -1.13
C SER A 120 20.51 15.39 -2.63
N LEU A 121 20.85 16.50 -3.27
CA LEU A 121 20.72 16.70 -4.72
C LEU A 121 21.79 15.93 -5.52
N PHE A 122 22.89 15.58 -4.87
CA PHE A 122 24.00 14.86 -5.48
C PHE A 122 23.83 13.35 -5.36
N TYR A 123 23.00 12.93 -4.42
CA TYR A 123 22.63 11.54 -4.26
C TYR A 123 21.42 11.20 -5.14
N GLN A 124 21.68 10.36 -6.14
CA GLN A 124 20.68 9.80 -7.03
C GLN A 124 20.33 8.37 -6.59
N PRO A 125 19.18 8.13 -5.93
CA PRO A 125 18.77 6.78 -5.57
C PRO A 125 18.63 5.91 -6.83
N GLU A 126 18.99 4.63 -6.74
CA GLU A 126 18.75 3.68 -7.82
C GLU A 126 17.24 3.40 -7.96
N LEU A 127 16.50 3.46 -6.85
CA LEU A 127 15.05 3.20 -6.79
C LEU A 127 14.36 4.14 -5.81
N ALA A 128 13.24 4.74 -6.23
CA ALA A 128 12.26 5.35 -5.34
C ALA A 128 10.92 4.62 -5.43
N ILE A 129 10.40 4.21 -4.28
CA ILE A 129 9.11 3.51 -4.14
C ILE A 129 8.09 4.50 -3.57
N LEU A 130 6.96 4.68 -4.25
CA LEU A 130 5.78 5.36 -3.73
C LEU A 130 4.81 4.29 -3.19
N ALA A 131 4.76 4.13 -1.88
CA ALA A 131 3.96 3.11 -1.19
C ALA A 131 2.64 3.71 -0.65
N PHE A 132 1.50 3.19 -1.11
CA PHE A 132 0.18 3.50 -0.55
C PHE A 132 -0.16 2.48 0.52
N ARG A 133 -0.35 2.93 1.76
CA ARG A 133 -0.53 2.07 2.94
C ARG A 133 -1.75 2.51 3.74
N TRP A 134 -2.32 1.57 4.48
CA TRP A 134 -3.35 1.88 5.47
C TRP A 134 -2.77 2.68 6.63
N GLY A 135 -3.43 3.78 7.01
CA GLY A 135 -3.06 4.61 8.16
C GLY A 135 -4.21 4.83 9.15
N GLY A 136 -5.33 4.15 8.97
CA GLY A 136 -6.53 4.31 9.80
C GLY A 136 -6.39 3.75 11.22
N MET A 137 -7.48 3.83 11.97
CA MET A 137 -7.49 3.43 13.39
C MET A 137 -7.47 1.92 13.58
N ASN A 138 -8.12 1.17 12.68
CA ASN A 138 -8.16 -0.29 12.74
C ASN A 138 -6.80 -0.87 12.39
N GLU A 139 -6.34 -1.85 13.17
CA GLU A 139 -5.06 -2.49 12.94
C GLU A 139 -5.20 -3.60 11.90
N ILE A 140 -4.19 -3.73 11.04
CA ILE A 140 -4.10 -4.88 10.13
C ILE A 140 -3.67 -6.08 10.96
N ILE A 141 -4.56 -7.04 11.14
CA ILE A 141 -4.28 -8.31 11.79
C ILE A 141 -4.15 -9.38 10.70
N PRO A 142 -2.92 -9.70 10.22
CA PRO A 142 -2.76 -10.71 9.20
C PRO A 142 -3.12 -12.08 9.77
N PRO A 143 -3.99 -12.87 9.09
CA PRO A 143 -4.28 -14.23 9.54
C PRO A 143 -2.99 -15.07 9.58
N SER A 144 -2.86 -15.96 10.56
CA SER A 144 -1.65 -16.77 10.78
C SER A 144 -1.20 -17.58 9.55
N GLN A 145 -2.14 -17.93 8.66
CA GLN A 145 -1.90 -18.65 7.40
C GLN A 145 -1.07 -17.89 6.36
N TRP A 146 -0.86 -16.56 6.52
CA TRP A 146 -0.05 -15.76 5.58
C TRP A 146 1.46 -15.91 5.81
N GLY A 147 1.87 -16.64 6.84
CA GLY A 147 3.27 -16.96 7.12
C GLY A 147 4.09 -15.76 7.60
N GLU A 148 5.42 -15.90 7.55
CA GLU A 148 6.38 -14.97 8.16
C GLU A 148 6.46 -13.60 7.45
N THR A 149 5.94 -13.48 6.23
CA THR A 149 5.94 -12.21 5.48
C THR A 149 4.66 -11.40 5.69
N GLY A 150 3.67 -11.93 6.42
CA GLY A 150 2.40 -11.25 6.64
C GLY A 150 1.54 -11.08 5.38
N SER A 151 0.46 -10.31 5.52
CA SER A 151 -0.47 -10.03 4.43
C SER A 151 0.05 -8.94 3.49
N SER A 152 -0.39 -8.94 2.23
CA SER A 152 0.07 -7.98 1.22
C SER A 152 -0.30 -6.53 1.51
N VAL A 153 -1.08 -6.24 2.54
CA VAL A 153 -1.40 -4.88 3.00
C VAL A 153 -0.63 -4.49 4.27
N SER A 154 0.01 -5.47 4.91
CA SER A 154 0.73 -5.28 6.16
C SER A 154 2.08 -4.58 5.97
N ASP A 155 2.49 -3.87 7.01
CA ASP A 155 3.81 -3.26 7.11
C ASP A 155 4.93 -4.30 6.99
N LEU A 156 4.70 -5.49 7.58
CA LEU A 156 5.63 -6.61 7.54
C LEU A 156 5.95 -7.03 6.11
N PHE A 157 4.96 -7.08 5.21
CA PHE A 157 5.19 -7.48 3.83
C PHE A 157 6.09 -6.50 3.07
N LEU A 158 5.86 -5.19 3.23
CA LEU A 158 6.73 -4.17 2.63
C LEU A 158 8.15 -4.25 3.20
N GLU A 159 8.29 -4.42 4.52
CA GLU A 159 9.59 -4.57 5.17
C GLU A 159 10.32 -5.83 4.67
N SER A 160 9.65 -6.97 4.61
CA SER A 160 10.19 -8.21 4.07
C SER A 160 10.60 -8.06 2.61
N PHE A 161 9.79 -7.39 1.79
CA PHE A 161 10.15 -7.08 0.40
C PHE A 161 11.44 -6.25 0.32
N ILE A 162 11.57 -5.22 1.15
CA ILE A 162 12.76 -4.37 1.19
C ILE A 162 13.98 -5.18 1.63
N ASP A 163 13.86 -5.94 2.72
CA ASP A 163 14.95 -6.72 3.32
C ASP A 163 15.41 -7.86 2.42
N MET A 164 14.49 -8.53 1.73
CA MET A 164 14.79 -9.74 0.94
C MET A 164 15.09 -9.44 -0.53
N ALA A 165 14.52 -8.38 -1.10
CA ALA A 165 14.62 -8.12 -2.54
C ALA A 165 15.34 -6.82 -2.91
N VAL A 166 15.19 -5.75 -2.10
CA VAL A 166 15.75 -4.43 -2.42
C VAL A 166 17.17 -4.30 -1.88
N ILE A 167 17.35 -4.41 -0.56
CA ILE A 167 18.65 -4.23 0.10
C ILE A 167 19.72 -5.19 -0.46
N PRO A 168 19.46 -6.49 -0.68
CA PRO A 168 20.50 -7.38 -1.20
C PRO A 168 20.97 -7.02 -2.62
N LYS A 169 20.16 -6.31 -3.40
CA LYS A 169 20.48 -5.96 -4.80
C LYS A 169 21.13 -4.60 -4.95
N ILE A 170 20.66 -3.61 -4.19
CA ILE A 170 21.09 -2.21 -4.36
C ILE A 170 21.57 -1.57 -3.05
N GLY A 171 21.69 -2.34 -1.97
CA GLY A 171 22.03 -1.84 -0.63
C GLY A 171 21.04 -0.79 -0.16
N TYR A 172 21.52 0.17 0.61
CA TYR A 172 20.77 1.37 1.02
C TYR A 172 20.69 2.42 -0.10
N ASN A 173 20.69 2.00 -1.38
CA ASN A 173 20.60 2.91 -2.53
C ASN A 173 19.16 3.15 -3.01
N PHE A 174 18.22 3.33 -2.08
CA PHE A 174 16.80 3.50 -2.38
C PHE A 174 16.13 4.49 -1.43
N GLU A 175 14.89 4.83 -1.73
CA GLU A 175 14.01 5.55 -0.82
C GLU A 175 12.56 5.06 -0.96
N VAL A 176 11.80 5.21 0.12
CA VAL A 176 10.38 4.88 0.19
C VAL A 176 9.63 6.12 0.65
N TRP A 177 8.73 6.59 -0.21
CA TRP A 177 7.77 7.64 0.06
C TRP A 177 6.42 6.97 0.32
N THR A 178 5.88 7.16 1.51
CA THR A 178 4.62 6.56 1.92
C THR A 178 3.49 7.57 1.81
N VAL A 179 2.34 7.12 1.30
CA VAL A 179 1.04 7.78 1.38
C VAL A 179 0.14 6.96 2.29
N TYR A 180 -0.27 7.54 3.41
CA TYR A 180 -1.22 6.90 4.31
C TYR A 180 -2.66 7.25 3.93
N ILE A 181 -3.45 6.20 3.74
CA ILE A 181 -4.88 6.22 3.42
C ILE A 181 -5.64 5.80 4.67
N GLU A 182 -6.54 6.65 5.15
CA GLU A 182 -7.41 6.34 6.29
C GLU A 182 -8.87 6.18 5.88
N ALA A 183 -9.29 6.77 4.76
CA ALA A 183 -10.64 6.58 4.23
C ALA A 183 -10.67 6.65 2.69
N PRO A 184 -11.74 6.15 2.06
CA PRO A 184 -11.88 6.19 0.60
C PRO A 184 -11.73 7.59 -0.01
N SER A 185 -12.21 8.63 0.69
CA SER A 185 -12.09 10.03 0.26
C SER A 185 -10.64 10.50 0.08
N ASP A 186 -9.66 9.86 0.74
CA ASP A 186 -8.24 10.16 0.56
C ASP A 186 -7.73 9.73 -0.80
N LEU A 187 -8.23 8.60 -1.33
CA LEU A 187 -7.90 8.12 -2.66
C LEU A 187 -8.52 9.03 -3.73
N ALA A 188 -9.74 9.51 -3.51
CA ALA A 188 -10.37 10.49 -4.39
C ALA A 188 -9.56 11.81 -4.44
N LYS A 189 -9.16 12.34 -3.28
CA LYS A 189 -8.26 13.49 -3.19
C LYS A 189 -6.96 13.24 -3.95
N MET A 190 -6.34 12.07 -3.73
CA MET A 190 -5.10 11.73 -4.42
C MET A 190 -5.28 11.67 -5.94
N ALA A 191 -6.38 11.11 -6.42
CA ALA A 191 -6.68 11.07 -7.85
C ALA A 191 -6.69 12.47 -8.48
N ASP A 192 -7.14 13.48 -7.73
CA ASP A 192 -7.24 14.86 -8.20
C ASP A 192 -5.90 15.61 -8.09
N MET A 193 -5.09 15.32 -7.07
CA MET A 193 -3.85 16.06 -6.77
C MET A 193 -2.53 15.34 -7.13
N ALA A 194 -2.56 14.09 -7.62
CA ALA A 194 -1.35 13.28 -7.84
C ALA A 194 -0.28 14.00 -8.69
N HIS A 195 -0.68 14.75 -9.71
CA HIS A 195 0.22 15.51 -10.58
C HIS A 195 0.91 16.69 -9.87
N GLN A 196 0.29 17.24 -8.83
CA GLN A 196 0.85 18.33 -8.02
C GLN A 196 1.78 17.77 -6.95
N VAL A 197 1.31 16.74 -6.22
CA VAL A 197 2.08 16.12 -5.14
C VAL A 197 3.30 15.40 -5.69
N PHE A 198 3.15 14.64 -6.77
CA PHE A 198 4.22 13.82 -7.36
C PHE A 198 4.71 14.36 -8.70
N GLY A 199 4.56 15.65 -8.96
CA GLY A 199 4.97 16.28 -10.21
C GLY A 199 6.48 16.16 -10.49
N ALA A 200 6.92 16.76 -11.59
CA ALA A 200 8.32 16.71 -12.06
C ALA A 200 9.35 17.21 -11.02
N GLN A 201 8.92 18.10 -10.11
CA GLN A 201 9.77 18.70 -9.08
C GLN A 201 9.78 17.92 -7.76
N HIS A 202 8.99 16.85 -7.63
CA HIS A 202 9.00 16.06 -6.40
C HIS A 202 10.39 15.40 -6.22
N PRO A 203 11.02 15.43 -5.03
CA PRO A 203 12.38 14.91 -4.83
C PRO A 203 12.58 13.49 -5.31
N MET A 204 11.55 12.63 -5.23
CA MET A 204 11.64 11.25 -5.71
C MET A 204 11.98 11.11 -7.20
N ARG A 205 11.71 12.16 -7.99
CA ARG A 205 11.97 12.18 -9.44
C ARG A 205 13.45 12.18 -9.78
N ARG A 206 14.32 12.42 -8.80
CA ARG A 206 15.76 12.28 -8.99
C ARG A 206 16.19 10.81 -9.15
N ALA A 207 15.44 9.87 -8.58
CA ALA A 207 15.80 8.46 -8.62
C ALA A 207 15.83 7.92 -10.07
N LYS A 208 16.76 7.00 -10.36
CA LYS A 208 16.88 6.42 -11.71
C LYS A 208 15.65 5.62 -12.11
N LYS A 209 15.00 4.98 -11.13
CA LYS A 209 13.76 4.22 -11.30
C LYS A 209 12.77 4.67 -10.24
N VAL A 210 11.53 4.85 -10.67
CA VAL A 210 10.40 5.17 -9.78
C VAL A 210 9.30 4.13 -9.97
N CYS A 211 8.62 3.76 -8.90
CA CYS A 211 7.44 2.90 -9.00
C CYS A 211 6.40 3.18 -7.92
N GLY A 212 5.14 2.93 -8.26
CA GLY A 212 4.02 2.92 -7.33
C GLY A 212 3.76 1.51 -6.82
N MET A 213 3.49 1.38 -5.52
CA MET A 213 3.12 0.13 -4.86
C MET A 213 1.91 0.38 -3.96
N TYR A 214 0.86 -0.42 -4.12
CA TYR A 214 -0.40 -0.26 -3.39
C TYR A 214 -0.62 -1.46 -2.46
N PHE A 215 -0.58 -1.19 -1.15
CA PHE A 215 -0.77 -2.14 -0.07
C PHE A 215 -2.17 -1.93 0.53
N LEU A 216 -3.20 -2.02 -0.33
CA LEU A 216 -4.62 -1.81 0.01
C LEU A 216 -5.49 -2.84 -0.71
N TYR A 217 -6.66 -3.13 -0.15
CA TYR A 217 -7.61 -4.12 -0.68
C TYR A 217 -8.82 -3.44 -1.33
N PRO A 218 -8.97 -3.48 -2.67
CA PRO A 218 -10.15 -2.92 -3.34
C PRO A 218 -11.41 -3.73 -3.03
N THR A 219 -12.44 -3.09 -2.49
CA THR A 219 -13.74 -3.70 -2.18
C THR A 219 -14.89 -3.00 -2.91
N ALA A 220 -16.01 -3.70 -3.04
CA ALA A 220 -17.27 -3.15 -3.52
C ALA A 220 -18.23 -2.78 -2.37
N PHE A 221 -17.71 -2.59 -1.15
CA PHE A 221 -18.51 -2.19 -0.01
C PHE A 221 -18.95 -0.73 -0.12
N GLU A 222 -20.14 -0.42 0.39
CA GLU A 222 -20.58 0.96 0.52
C GLU A 222 -19.82 1.66 1.66
N GLU A 223 -19.60 2.96 1.48
CA GLU A 223 -19.01 3.82 2.50
C GLU A 223 -19.93 3.86 3.72
N GLY A 224 -19.42 3.49 4.90
CA GLY A 224 -20.19 3.40 6.14
C GLY A 224 -20.81 2.03 6.45
N CYS A 225 -20.76 1.07 5.52
CA CYS A 225 -21.13 -0.34 5.78
C CYS A 225 -20.00 -1.15 6.45
N VAL A 226 -18.94 -0.49 6.93
CA VAL A 226 -17.78 -1.09 7.60
C VAL A 226 -17.54 -0.22 8.85
N PRO A 227 -17.94 -0.65 10.07
CA PRO A 227 -17.52 -1.89 10.71
C PRO A 227 -18.63 -2.62 11.52
N THR A 228 -18.79 -3.92 11.31
CA THR A 228 -19.41 -4.83 12.30
C THR A 228 -18.52 -6.06 12.44
N MET A 229 -18.77 -6.93 13.42
CA MET A 229 -18.05 -8.19 13.63
C MET A 229 -17.97 -9.10 12.39
N GLU A 230 -18.64 -8.75 11.29
CA GLU A 230 -18.69 -9.49 10.03
C GLU A 230 -17.52 -9.18 9.08
N THR A 231 -16.69 -8.15 9.34
CA THR A 231 -15.65 -7.67 8.41
C THR A 231 -14.26 -8.28 8.63
N GLY A 232 -14.17 -9.45 9.27
CA GLY A 232 -12.88 -10.11 9.59
C GLY A 232 -12.24 -9.59 10.87
N GLU A 233 -11.12 -10.21 11.26
CA GLU A 233 -10.42 -9.92 12.53
C GLU A 233 -9.80 -8.51 12.56
N ASP A 234 -9.57 -7.89 11.40
CA ASP A 234 -8.94 -6.57 11.26
C ASP A 234 -9.93 -5.40 11.22
N HIS A 235 -11.23 -5.67 11.43
CA HIS A 235 -12.31 -4.69 11.40
C HIS A 235 -12.34 -3.84 10.12
N GLY A 236 -11.95 -4.42 8.98
CA GLY A 236 -11.95 -3.75 7.68
C GLY A 236 -10.77 -2.80 7.45
N ALA A 237 -9.66 -3.00 8.17
CA ALA A 237 -8.41 -2.30 7.90
C ALA A 237 -7.96 -2.54 6.44
N ALA A 238 -7.40 -1.50 5.82
CA ALA A 238 -6.92 -1.52 4.42
C ALA A 238 -7.98 -1.82 3.34
N LEU A 239 -9.25 -2.09 3.68
CA LEU A 239 -10.35 -2.23 2.74
C LEU A 239 -10.73 -0.84 2.21
N VAL A 240 -10.65 -0.64 0.89
CA VAL A 240 -10.91 0.65 0.25
C VAL A 240 -11.84 0.49 -0.95
N ASP A 241 -12.63 1.52 -1.25
CA ASP A 241 -13.50 1.51 -2.44
C ASP A 241 -12.66 1.29 -3.71
N GLN A 242 -13.04 0.26 -4.47
CA GLN A 242 -12.33 -0.13 -5.69
C GLN A 242 -12.31 0.98 -6.74
N LYS A 243 -13.40 1.75 -6.91
CA LYS A 243 -13.43 2.83 -7.92
C LYS A 243 -12.42 3.92 -7.57
N SER A 244 -12.38 4.31 -6.31
CA SER A 244 -11.47 5.34 -5.79
C SER A 244 -10.01 4.88 -5.88
N LEU A 245 -9.72 3.62 -5.53
CA LEU A 245 -8.38 3.05 -5.65
C LEU A 245 -7.89 3.08 -7.11
N PHE A 246 -8.64 2.51 -8.05
CA PHE A 246 -8.19 2.44 -9.44
C PHE A 246 -8.08 3.83 -10.08
N ARG A 247 -8.97 4.77 -9.75
CA ARG A 247 -8.85 6.17 -10.20
C ARG A 247 -7.56 6.82 -9.67
N ALA A 248 -7.21 6.59 -8.41
CA ALA A 248 -5.97 7.08 -7.82
C ALA A 248 -4.74 6.44 -8.47
N MET A 249 -4.75 5.12 -8.68
CA MET A 249 -3.67 4.41 -9.38
C MET A 249 -3.41 4.99 -10.76
N GLN A 250 -4.47 5.18 -11.55
CA GLN A 250 -4.37 5.76 -12.89
C GLN A 250 -3.85 7.21 -12.84
N ALA A 251 -4.23 8.00 -11.83
CA ALA A 251 -3.74 9.37 -11.69
C ALA A 251 -2.23 9.42 -11.38
N VAL A 252 -1.75 8.54 -10.52
CA VAL A 252 -0.32 8.39 -10.19
C VAL A 252 0.46 7.89 -11.42
N GLU A 253 -0.09 6.94 -12.17
CA GLU A 253 0.46 6.47 -13.44
C GLU A 253 0.56 7.62 -14.46
N ARG A 254 -0.49 8.43 -14.60
CA ARG A 254 -0.48 9.64 -15.46
C ARG A 254 0.49 10.71 -14.99
N ALA A 255 0.77 10.80 -13.69
CA ALA A 255 1.84 11.65 -13.19
C ALA A 255 3.23 11.13 -13.60
N GLY A 256 3.33 9.93 -14.19
CA GLY A 256 4.59 9.33 -14.65
C GLY A 256 5.24 8.43 -13.60
N ILE A 257 4.48 7.89 -12.65
CA ILE A 257 4.96 6.87 -11.70
C ILE A 257 4.28 5.54 -12.04
N PRO A 258 4.97 4.61 -12.71
CA PRO A 258 4.36 3.35 -13.11
C PRO A 258 4.06 2.49 -11.88
N THR A 259 2.86 1.92 -11.81
CA THR A 259 2.54 0.92 -10.79
C THR A 259 3.29 -0.38 -11.07
N ARG A 260 4.00 -0.89 -10.06
CA ARG A 260 4.74 -2.17 -10.12
C ARG A 260 4.26 -3.20 -9.11
N PHE A 261 3.49 -2.78 -8.11
CA PHE A 261 2.82 -3.69 -7.20
C PHE A 261 1.40 -3.20 -6.90
N PRO A 262 0.39 -4.08 -6.96
CA PRO A 262 0.49 -5.47 -7.40
C PRO A 262 0.71 -5.59 -8.91
N HIS A 263 -0.04 -4.82 -9.73
CA HIS A 263 0.11 -4.74 -11.18
C HIS A 263 -0.32 -3.35 -11.69
N PRO A 264 0.02 -2.96 -12.94
CA PRO A 264 -0.55 -1.77 -13.58
C PRO A 264 -2.07 -1.72 -13.44
N SER A 265 -2.62 -0.52 -13.20
CA SER A 265 -4.02 -0.32 -12.78
C SER A 265 -5.03 -1.13 -13.59
N GLY A 266 -4.98 -1.06 -14.92
CA GLY A 266 -5.91 -1.77 -15.80
C GLY A 266 -5.80 -3.31 -15.71
N PHE A 267 -4.59 -3.85 -15.51
CA PHE A 267 -4.42 -5.29 -15.33
C PHE A 267 -4.82 -5.73 -13.92
N TYR A 268 -4.49 -4.92 -12.91
CA TYR A 268 -4.88 -5.21 -11.53
C TYR A 268 -6.39 -5.19 -11.35
N GLU A 269 -7.12 -4.24 -11.96
CA GLU A 269 -8.59 -4.21 -11.91
C GLU A 269 -9.20 -5.51 -12.41
N LEU A 270 -8.69 -6.04 -13.53
CA LEU A 270 -9.15 -7.30 -14.08
C LEU A 270 -8.88 -8.47 -13.11
N LEU A 271 -7.65 -8.57 -12.59
CA LEU A 271 -7.22 -9.68 -11.72
C LEU A 271 -7.87 -9.66 -10.34
N ALA A 272 -8.00 -8.48 -9.74
CA ALA A 272 -8.63 -8.31 -8.42
C ALA A 272 -10.14 -8.53 -8.49
N SER A 273 -10.75 -8.25 -9.64
CA SER A 273 -12.17 -8.52 -9.84
C SER A 273 -12.42 -10.01 -10.05
N LYS A 274 -13.57 -10.50 -9.57
CA LYS A 274 -14.10 -11.83 -9.95
C LYS A 274 -14.80 -11.80 -11.32
N ARG A 275 -14.70 -10.70 -12.08
CA ARG A 275 -15.39 -10.52 -13.36
C ARG A 275 -14.83 -11.43 -14.45
N TRP A 276 -13.53 -11.70 -14.42
CA TRP A 276 -12.93 -12.61 -15.39
C TRP A 276 -13.57 -14.01 -15.36
N CYS A 277 -14.09 -14.46 -14.21
CA CYS A 277 -14.74 -15.77 -14.11
C CYS A 277 -15.95 -15.90 -15.02
N TYR A 278 -16.81 -14.88 -15.13
CA TYR A 278 -17.97 -14.97 -16.02
C TYR A 278 -17.61 -14.68 -17.48
N TYR A 279 -16.61 -13.83 -17.75
CA TYR A 279 -16.10 -13.63 -19.11
C TYR A 279 -15.49 -14.91 -19.69
N MET A 280 -14.79 -15.67 -18.85
CA MET A 280 -14.09 -16.89 -19.26
C MET A 280 -14.93 -18.16 -19.08
N ALA A 281 -16.16 -18.06 -18.55
CA ALA A 281 -17.01 -19.22 -18.28
C ALA A 281 -17.23 -20.09 -19.52
N CYS A 282 -17.40 -19.48 -20.70
CA CYS A 282 -17.64 -20.21 -21.94
C CYS A 282 -16.35 -20.58 -22.71
N VAL A 283 -15.16 -20.35 -22.14
CA VAL A 283 -13.89 -20.73 -22.80
C VAL A 283 -13.56 -22.19 -22.46
N PRO A 284 -13.63 -23.13 -23.43
CA PRO A 284 -13.72 -24.56 -23.10
C PRO A 284 -12.49 -25.12 -22.39
N HIS A 285 -11.30 -24.69 -22.81
CA HIS A 285 -10.02 -25.18 -22.31
C HIS A 285 -9.66 -24.66 -20.91
N LEU A 286 -10.27 -23.55 -20.46
CA LEU A 286 -10.02 -22.99 -19.14
C LEU A 286 -10.82 -23.68 -18.02
N ARG A 287 -11.85 -24.45 -18.37
CA ARG A 287 -12.69 -25.22 -17.43
C ARG A 287 -13.21 -24.41 -16.24
N VAL A 288 -13.46 -23.12 -16.44
CA VAL A 288 -14.06 -22.25 -15.41
C VAL A 288 -15.46 -22.76 -15.06
N PRO A 289 -15.84 -22.81 -13.76
CA PRO A 289 -17.19 -23.18 -13.36
C PRO A 289 -18.26 -22.29 -14.02
N PRO A 290 -19.48 -22.80 -14.28
CA PRO A 290 -20.59 -21.96 -14.72
C PRO A 290 -20.71 -20.74 -13.80
N THR A 291 -20.58 -19.55 -14.38
CA THR A 291 -20.55 -18.29 -13.63
C THR A 291 -21.25 -17.22 -14.46
N ILE A 292 -22.05 -16.39 -13.80
CA ILE A 292 -22.73 -15.24 -14.41
C ILE A 292 -22.49 -13.99 -13.56
N ALA A 293 -22.73 -12.82 -14.14
CA ALA A 293 -22.84 -11.57 -13.38
C ALA A 293 -24.30 -11.15 -13.29
N VAL A 294 -24.75 -10.76 -12.10
CA VAL A 294 -26.08 -10.19 -11.88
C VAL A 294 -25.91 -8.69 -11.59
N PRO A 295 -26.44 -7.80 -12.44
CA PRO A 295 -26.37 -6.36 -12.19
C PRO A 295 -27.09 -5.99 -10.88
N ARG A 296 -26.45 -5.15 -10.05
CA ARG A 296 -26.99 -4.68 -8.77
C ARG A 296 -28.38 -4.05 -8.91
N MET A 297 -28.59 -3.26 -9.97
CA MET A 297 -29.87 -2.62 -10.25
C MET A 297 -31.03 -3.63 -10.35
N LEU A 298 -30.80 -4.84 -10.88
CA LEU A 298 -31.86 -5.86 -10.96
C LEU A 298 -32.24 -6.38 -9.56
N ILE A 299 -31.26 -6.52 -8.68
CA ILE A 299 -31.44 -6.96 -7.30
C ILE A 299 -32.23 -5.91 -6.51
N GLU A 300 -31.88 -4.64 -6.67
CA GLU A 300 -32.54 -3.52 -5.98
C GLU A 300 -33.97 -3.29 -6.47
N GLN A 301 -34.27 -3.58 -7.74
CA GLN A 301 -35.61 -3.46 -8.30
C GLN A 301 -36.53 -4.62 -7.87
N ASP A 302 -36.08 -5.87 -8.05
CA ASP A 302 -36.81 -7.06 -7.64
C ASP A 302 -35.85 -8.25 -7.45
N ILE A 303 -35.55 -8.56 -6.18
CA ILE A 303 -34.67 -9.68 -5.81
C ILE A 303 -35.20 -11.05 -6.29
N ASN A 304 -36.51 -11.26 -6.33
CA ASN A 304 -37.10 -12.53 -6.74
C ASN A 304 -36.91 -12.76 -8.25
N GLN A 305 -37.13 -11.71 -9.02
CA GLN A 305 -36.94 -11.72 -10.47
C GLN A 305 -35.46 -11.81 -10.83
N ALA A 306 -34.59 -11.08 -10.12
CA ALA A 306 -33.14 -11.18 -10.29
C ALA A 306 -32.61 -12.58 -10.02
N ALA A 307 -33.08 -13.25 -8.95
CA ALA A 307 -32.71 -14.64 -8.64
C ALA A 307 -33.19 -15.62 -9.72
N GLU A 308 -34.39 -15.42 -10.27
CA GLU A 308 -34.93 -16.25 -11.36
C GLU A 308 -34.12 -16.12 -12.64
N TRP A 309 -33.89 -14.89 -13.09
CA TRP A 309 -33.07 -14.61 -14.26
C TRP A 309 -31.63 -15.08 -14.07
N GLY A 310 -31.08 -14.91 -12.87
CA GLY A 310 -29.77 -15.39 -12.50
C GLY A 310 -29.66 -16.91 -12.66
N LEU A 311 -30.59 -17.66 -12.06
CA LEU A 311 -30.56 -19.13 -12.14
C LEU A 311 -30.77 -19.63 -13.58
N ALA A 312 -31.74 -19.08 -14.31
CA ALA A 312 -32.01 -19.46 -15.69
C ALA A 312 -30.80 -19.21 -16.61
N THR A 313 -30.13 -18.05 -16.44
CA THR A 313 -28.93 -17.71 -17.21
C THR A 313 -27.77 -18.65 -16.85
N LEU A 314 -27.60 -18.97 -15.57
CA LEU A 314 -26.56 -19.87 -15.10
C LEU A 314 -26.74 -21.29 -15.65
N GLU A 315 -27.98 -21.79 -15.72
CA GLU A 315 -28.31 -23.06 -16.37
C GLU A 315 -28.01 -23.04 -17.87
N GLY A 316 -28.32 -21.93 -18.55
CA GLY A 316 -27.95 -21.70 -19.95
C GLY A 316 -26.44 -21.79 -20.16
N VAL A 317 -25.65 -21.11 -19.31
CA VAL A 317 -24.17 -21.19 -19.34
C VAL A 317 -23.68 -22.61 -19.13
N LYS A 318 -24.23 -23.35 -18.15
CA LYS A 318 -23.84 -24.74 -17.88
C LYS A 318 -24.09 -25.65 -19.08
N ARG A 319 -25.24 -25.51 -19.76
CA ARG A 319 -25.54 -26.27 -20.98
C ARG A 319 -24.61 -25.88 -22.12
N ASN A 320 -24.35 -24.59 -22.32
CA ASN A 320 -23.44 -24.12 -23.35
C ASN A 320 -22.00 -24.62 -23.13
N GLN A 321 -21.53 -24.62 -21.88
CA GLN A 321 -20.23 -25.20 -21.52
C GLN A 321 -20.15 -26.68 -21.92
N ALA A 322 -21.19 -27.48 -21.66
CA ALA A 322 -21.20 -28.89 -22.03
C ALA A 322 -21.09 -29.08 -23.55
N VAL A 323 -21.85 -28.31 -24.33
CA VAL A 323 -21.78 -28.32 -25.81
C VAL A 323 -20.37 -27.96 -26.29
N LEU A 324 -19.80 -26.85 -25.81
CA LEU A 324 -18.48 -26.38 -26.24
C LEU A 324 -17.33 -27.31 -25.83
N ARG A 325 -17.53 -28.14 -24.79
CA ARG A 325 -16.55 -29.12 -24.31
C ARG A 325 -16.76 -30.53 -24.89
N GLY A 326 -17.83 -30.76 -25.66
CA GLY A 326 -18.20 -32.10 -26.13
C GLY A 326 -18.63 -33.03 -24.99
N GLU A 327 -19.12 -32.47 -23.88
CA GLU A 327 -19.58 -33.20 -22.70
C GLU A 327 -21.08 -33.51 -22.81
N PRO A 328 -21.58 -34.59 -22.17
CA PRO A 328 -23.01 -34.85 -22.08
C PRO A 328 -23.76 -33.66 -21.47
N LEU A 329 -24.94 -33.34 -22.00
CA LEU A 329 -25.77 -32.28 -21.44
C LEU A 329 -26.12 -32.58 -19.97
N PRO A 330 -26.08 -31.57 -19.09
CA PRO A 330 -26.36 -31.75 -17.67
C PRO A 330 -27.81 -32.23 -17.47
N LYS A 331 -27.97 -33.30 -16.68
CA LYS A 331 -29.28 -33.83 -16.27
C LYS A 331 -29.70 -33.10 -14.99
N GLY A 332 -30.81 -32.34 -15.05
CA GLY A 332 -31.34 -31.58 -13.91
C GLY A 332 -30.83 -30.14 -13.81
N GLY A 333 -31.55 -29.35 -12.99
CA GLY A 333 -31.25 -27.94 -12.73
C GLY A 333 -30.10 -27.73 -11.74
N ILE A 334 -29.67 -26.48 -11.57
CA ILE A 334 -28.66 -26.13 -10.56
C ILE A 334 -29.36 -25.93 -9.22
N THR A 335 -28.97 -26.72 -8.21
CA THR A 335 -29.63 -26.72 -6.89
C THR A 335 -28.81 -26.03 -5.80
N GLN A 336 -27.53 -25.75 -6.04
CA GLN A 336 -26.66 -25.07 -5.09
C GLN A 336 -25.55 -24.31 -5.79
N GLY A 337 -24.98 -23.34 -5.10
CA GLY A 337 -23.88 -22.54 -5.62
C GLY A 337 -23.38 -21.52 -4.61
N VAL A 338 -22.64 -20.54 -5.12
CA VAL A 338 -22.04 -19.48 -4.32
C VAL A 338 -22.27 -18.14 -4.99
N ALA A 339 -22.77 -17.17 -4.23
CA ALA A 339 -22.85 -15.76 -4.63
C ALA A 339 -21.70 -14.99 -3.98
N LYS A 340 -21.06 -14.10 -4.76
CA LYS A 340 -19.92 -13.29 -4.31
C LYS A 340 -19.98 -11.89 -4.92
N LEU A 341 -19.54 -10.89 -4.17
CA LEU A 341 -19.24 -9.58 -4.73
C LEU A 341 -18.04 -9.63 -5.69
N SER A 342 -18.09 -8.81 -6.74
CA SER A 342 -17.01 -8.75 -7.74
C SER A 342 -15.67 -8.37 -7.11
N PHE A 343 -15.68 -7.46 -6.14
CA PHE A 343 -14.51 -7.06 -5.35
C PHE A 343 -14.81 -7.35 -3.88
N SER A 344 -14.18 -8.39 -3.35
CA SER A 344 -14.20 -8.73 -1.92
C SER A 344 -12.95 -9.52 -1.57
N TRP A 345 -12.45 -9.29 -0.38
CA TRP A 345 -11.24 -9.90 0.19
C TRP A 345 -11.60 -10.74 1.40
N GLU A 346 -10.68 -11.61 1.83
CA GLU A 346 -10.83 -12.42 3.05
C GLU A 346 -12.08 -13.31 3.11
N ALA A 347 -12.59 -13.71 1.94
CA ALA A 347 -13.86 -14.43 1.82
C ALA A 347 -15.09 -13.70 2.41
N LEU A 348 -14.96 -12.39 2.67
CA LEU A 348 -16.08 -11.52 3.01
C LEU A 348 -17.14 -11.60 1.90
N ASP A 349 -18.39 -11.77 2.33
CA ASP A 349 -19.58 -11.81 1.48
C ASP A 349 -19.62 -12.92 0.44
N VAL A 350 -19.06 -14.07 0.84
CA VAL A 350 -19.30 -15.34 0.17
C VAL A 350 -20.55 -15.99 0.79
N LYS A 351 -21.67 -15.96 0.06
CA LYS A 351 -22.91 -16.64 0.50
C LYS A 351 -23.09 -17.93 -0.28
N MET A 352 -23.13 -19.05 0.43
CA MET A 352 -23.55 -20.33 -0.14
C MET A 352 -25.07 -20.37 -0.18
N TRP A 353 -25.61 -20.91 -1.27
CA TRP A 353 -27.04 -21.13 -1.42
C TRP A 353 -27.32 -22.59 -1.77
N LYS A 354 -28.48 -23.06 -1.31
CA LYS A 354 -29.03 -24.40 -1.57
C LYS A 354 -30.49 -24.28 -2.04
N ASP A 355 -31.08 -25.39 -2.44
CA ASP A 355 -32.50 -25.47 -2.82
C ASP A 355 -32.89 -24.58 -4.02
N GLY A 356 -31.97 -24.42 -4.98
CA GLY A 356 -32.24 -23.73 -6.23
C GLY A 356 -32.51 -22.24 -6.04
N LYS A 357 -33.58 -21.75 -6.68
CA LYS A 357 -33.98 -20.33 -6.63
C LYS A 357 -34.25 -19.84 -5.20
N GLN A 358 -34.75 -20.69 -4.30
CA GLN A 358 -35.19 -20.23 -2.98
C GLN A 358 -34.02 -19.83 -2.08
N GLY A 359 -32.90 -20.55 -2.12
CA GLY A 359 -31.72 -20.15 -1.34
C GLY A 359 -30.87 -19.06 -1.98
N LEU A 360 -31.13 -18.68 -3.24
CA LEU A 360 -30.41 -17.62 -3.94
C LEU A 360 -30.93 -16.21 -3.59
N LYS A 361 -32.15 -16.13 -3.07
CA LYS A 361 -32.72 -14.92 -2.46
C LYS A 361 -32.10 -14.73 -1.09
#